data_AF-A0A522YC24-F1
#
_entry.id   AF-A0A522YC24-F1
#
_cell.length_a   1.000
_cell.length_b   1.000
_cell.length_c   1.000
_cell.angle_alpha   90.00
_cell.angle_beta   90.00
_cell.angle_gamma   90.00
#
_symmetry.space_group_name_H-M   'P 1'
#
loop_
_entity.id
_entity.type
_entity.pdbx_description
1 polymer ?
#
loop_
_entity_poly.entity_id
_entity_poly.type
_entity_poly.pdbx_seq_one_letter_code
_entity_poly.pdbx_strand_id
1 'polypeptide(L)'
;MFDKKRFKKGIRALNKLKLYYEIQLIDVLPYQSYENLMDSLDWLYSLHPAKVVIFRLAVLAGTALQEEATDFGIEYDHSAPYSAYKSNAMTEDEVKKIGKLSYAMDRLYDSQVFQKTLLAFKKKSGVKISTIFEDWVIWESRFKNRPADYPEFLNKKSPMFLEYLCRKHSKAYLYEELLPGLLKGLWFTSIL
;
A
#
# COMPACT_ATOMS: atom_id res chain seq x y z
N MET A 1 10.06 23.49 -1.83
CA MET A 1 9.05 22.65 -2.52
C MET A 1 9.68 21.32 -2.91
N PHE A 2 8.92 20.22 -2.89
CA PHE A 2 9.42 18.87 -3.21
C PHE A 2 9.86 18.74 -4.68
N ASP A 3 11.09 18.27 -4.93
CA ASP A 3 11.62 18.06 -6.27
C ASP A 3 11.43 16.61 -6.75
N LYS A 4 10.34 16.39 -7.49
CA LYS A 4 10.00 15.08 -8.09
C LYS A 4 11.08 14.57 -9.05
N LYS A 5 11.81 15.44 -9.76
CA LYS A 5 12.84 15.03 -10.73
C LYS A 5 14.07 14.49 -10.00
N ARG A 6 14.54 15.21 -8.98
CA ARG A 6 15.65 14.77 -8.13
C ARG A 6 15.32 13.48 -7.39
N PHE A 7 14.11 13.38 -6.81
CA PHE A 7 13.66 12.17 -6.13
C PHE A 7 13.67 10.95 -7.06
N LYS A 8 13.08 11.07 -8.25
CA LYS A 8 13.06 10.01 -9.27
C LYS A 8 14.48 9.58 -9.69
N LYS A 9 15.42 10.53 -9.82
CA LYS A 9 16.83 10.23 -10.13
C LYS A 9 17.48 9.40 -9.03
N GLY A 10 17.24 9.75 -7.76
CA GLY A 10 17.72 9.00 -6.60
C GLY A 10 17.19 7.56 -6.59
N ILE A 11 15.88 7.39 -6.70
CA ILE A 11 15.24 6.07 -6.75
C ILE A 11 15.80 5.19 -7.88
N ARG A 12 15.98 5.76 -9.08
CA ARG A 12 16.59 5.04 -10.21
C ARG A 12 18.02 4.59 -9.93
N ALA A 13 18.81 5.41 -9.24
CA ALA A 13 20.17 5.06 -8.87
C ALA A 13 20.20 3.90 -7.86
N LEU A 14 19.35 3.95 -6.82
CA LEU A 14 19.20 2.88 -5.84
C LEU A 14 18.76 1.57 -6.48
N ASN A 15 17.76 1.62 -7.38
CA ASN A 15 17.29 0.45 -8.13
C ASN A 15 18.36 -0.14 -9.04
N LYS A 16 19.15 0.69 -9.73
CA LYS A 16 20.25 0.22 -10.58
C LYS A 16 21.30 -0.54 -9.76
N LEU A 17 21.55 -0.11 -8.53
CA LEU A 17 22.47 -0.75 -7.60
C LEU A 17 21.83 -1.92 -6.84
N LYS A 18 20.53 -2.21 -7.05
CA LYS A 18 19.76 -3.25 -6.35
C LYS A 18 19.82 -3.11 -4.83
N LEU A 19 19.91 -1.88 -4.32
CA LEU A 19 19.91 -1.62 -2.89
C LEU A 19 18.51 -1.79 -2.32
N TYR A 20 18.44 -2.36 -1.11
CA TYR A 20 17.21 -2.36 -0.33
C TYR A 20 17.05 -1.01 0.38
N TYR A 21 15.86 -0.41 0.29
CA TYR A 21 15.53 0.85 0.93
C TYR A 21 14.02 0.94 1.14
N GLU A 22 13.61 1.81 2.07
CA GLU A 22 12.20 2.07 2.35
C GLU A 22 11.88 3.54 2.06
N ILE A 23 10.76 3.77 1.37
CA ILE A 23 10.20 5.11 1.21
C ILE A 23 9.09 5.28 2.25
N GLN A 24 9.27 6.24 3.16
CA GLN A 24 8.24 6.60 4.12
C GLN A 24 7.29 7.64 3.52
N LEU A 25 6.01 7.30 3.42
CA LEU A 25 4.93 8.19 3.03
C LEU A 25 4.14 8.53 4.29
N ILE A 26 4.10 9.80 4.68
CA ILE A 26 3.33 10.22 5.85
C ILE A 26 1.85 10.41 5.45
N ASP A 27 0.93 9.83 6.21
CA ASP A 27 -0.52 10.07 6.11
C ASP A 27 -1.02 11.09 7.14
N VAL A 28 -2.26 11.57 7.00
CA VAL A 28 -2.91 12.54 7.92
C VAL A 28 -2.21 13.91 7.98
N LEU A 29 -1.46 14.27 6.94
CA LEU A 29 -0.90 15.62 6.83
C LEU A 29 -2.02 16.67 6.64
N PRO A 30 -1.82 17.93 7.08
CA PRO A 30 -2.69 19.03 6.71
C PRO A 30 -2.87 19.10 5.19
N TYR A 31 -4.11 19.33 4.74
CA TYR A 31 -4.48 19.47 3.32
C TYR A 31 -4.23 18.23 2.44
N GLN A 32 -3.83 17.09 3.02
CA GLN A 32 -3.69 15.83 2.29
C GLN A 32 -5.02 15.06 2.39
N SER A 33 -5.74 14.95 1.27
CA SER A 33 -6.90 14.05 1.21
C SER A 33 -6.48 12.58 1.05
N TYR A 34 -7.43 11.67 1.28
CA TYR A 34 -7.24 10.26 0.98
C TYR A 34 -6.84 10.03 -0.50
N GLU A 35 -7.47 10.74 -1.44
CA GLU A 35 -7.14 10.66 -2.86
C GLU A 35 -5.72 11.14 -3.15
N ASN A 36 -5.24 12.19 -2.47
CA ASN A 36 -3.85 12.65 -2.62
C ASN A 36 -2.83 11.60 -2.16
N LEU A 37 -3.14 10.85 -1.09
CA LEU A 37 -2.33 9.72 -0.66
C LEU A 37 -2.32 8.61 -1.73
N MET A 38 -3.49 8.29 -2.30
CA MET A 38 -3.60 7.26 -3.34
C MET A 38 -2.83 7.63 -4.61
N ASP A 39 -2.90 8.88 -5.06
CA ASP A 39 -2.09 9.39 -6.16
C ASP A 39 -0.58 9.36 -5.84
N SER A 40 -0.21 9.58 -4.59
CA SER A 40 1.18 9.46 -4.13
C SER A 40 1.66 8.02 -4.20
N LEU A 41 0.85 7.05 -3.78
CA LEU A 41 1.14 5.62 -3.92
C LEU A 41 1.29 5.23 -5.40
N ASP A 42 0.35 5.61 -6.26
CA ASP A 42 0.43 5.33 -7.70
C ASP A 42 1.71 5.88 -8.33
N TRP A 43 2.11 7.10 -7.95
CA TRP A 43 3.35 7.69 -8.40
C TRP A 43 4.58 6.96 -7.87
N LEU A 44 4.65 6.68 -6.56
CA LEU A 44 5.78 5.99 -5.94
C LEU A 44 6.00 4.60 -6.54
N TYR A 45 4.94 3.79 -6.64
CA TYR A 45 5.03 2.44 -7.22
C TYR A 45 5.34 2.45 -8.72
N SER A 46 5.03 3.52 -9.46
CA SER A 46 5.50 3.67 -10.85
C SER A 46 7.03 3.72 -10.96
N LEU A 47 7.72 4.06 -9.87
CA LEU A 47 9.18 4.09 -9.78
C LEU A 47 9.79 2.73 -9.46
N HIS A 48 8.97 1.70 -9.23
CA HIS A 48 9.40 0.35 -8.82
C HIS A 48 10.27 0.39 -7.56
N PRO A 49 9.77 0.91 -6.43
CA PRO A 49 10.54 1.05 -5.21
C PRO A 49 10.89 -0.32 -4.61
N ALA A 50 11.93 -0.39 -3.78
CA ALA A 50 12.19 -1.60 -2.99
C ALA A 50 11.04 -1.86 -1.99
N LYS A 51 10.62 -0.82 -1.26
CA LYS A 51 9.48 -0.85 -0.34
C LYS A 51 8.89 0.54 -0.12
N VAL A 52 7.59 0.62 0.13
CA VAL A 52 6.89 1.84 0.56
C VAL A 52 6.19 1.55 1.88
N VAL A 53 6.39 2.40 2.89
CA VAL A 53 5.75 2.30 4.20
C VAL A 53 4.93 3.55 4.42
N ILE A 54 3.66 3.37 4.80
CA ILE A 54 2.84 4.49 5.27
C ILE A 54 3.14 4.69 6.76
N PHE A 55 3.60 5.89 7.11
CA PHE A 55 3.95 6.24 8.49
C PHE A 55 2.94 7.25 9.03
N ARG A 56 2.37 6.96 10.20
CA ARG A 56 1.37 7.85 10.79
C ARG A 56 1.99 9.16 11.24
N LEU A 57 1.38 10.29 10.88
CA LEU A 57 1.76 11.58 11.44
C LEU A 57 1.70 11.52 12.97
N ALA A 58 2.85 11.75 13.61
CA ALA A 58 2.95 11.87 15.06
C ALA A 58 3.04 13.35 15.44
N VAL A 59 2.15 13.81 16.32
CA VAL A 59 2.15 15.19 16.82
C VAL A 59 2.95 15.24 18.12
N LEU A 60 4.23 15.57 18.01
CA LEU A 60 5.15 15.55 19.15
C LEU A 60 5.04 16.82 20.00
N ALA A 61 5.15 16.67 21.32
CA ALA A 61 5.09 17.78 22.26
C ALA A 61 6.20 18.81 22.01
N GLY A 62 5.87 20.10 22.05
CA GLY A 62 6.79 21.21 21.83
C GLY A 62 7.17 21.45 20.36
N THR A 63 6.45 20.86 19.41
CA THR A 63 6.62 21.14 17.97
C THR A 63 5.61 22.18 17.49
N ALA A 64 5.97 22.95 16.46
CA ALA A 64 5.04 23.89 15.81
C ALA A 64 3.75 23.18 15.32
N LEU A 65 3.88 21.92 14.88
CA LEU A 65 2.72 21.11 14.48
C LEU A 65 1.74 20.89 15.65
N GLN A 66 2.23 20.77 16.89
CA GLN A 66 1.37 20.66 18.06
C GLN A 66 0.61 21.97 18.32
N GLU A 67 1.31 23.10 18.22
CA GLU A 67 0.74 24.44 18.44
C GLU A 67 -0.35 24.76 17.40
N GLU A 68 -0.13 24.35 16.15
CA GLU A 68 -1.05 24.58 15.02
C GLU A 68 -2.05 23.43 14.80
N ALA A 69 -2.02 22.38 15.64
CA ALA A 69 -2.81 21.16 15.42
C ALA A 69 -4.32 21.45 15.29
N THR A 70 -4.86 22.31 16.16
CA THR A 70 -6.27 22.70 16.13
C THR A 70 -6.63 23.44 14.84
N ASP A 71 -5.76 24.33 14.35
CA ASP A 71 -5.99 25.09 13.12
C ASP A 71 -5.98 24.21 11.88
N PHE A 72 -5.17 23.15 11.89
CA PHE A 72 -5.18 22.11 10.86
C PHE A 72 -6.24 21.03 11.06
N GLY A 73 -7.12 21.17 12.05
CA GLY A 73 -8.16 20.18 12.37
C GLY A 73 -7.58 18.81 12.72
N ILE A 74 -6.35 18.76 13.23
CA ILE A 74 -5.68 17.52 13.62
C ILE A 74 -6.19 17.07 14.99
N GLU A 75 -6.73 15.86 15.03
CA GLU A 75 -6.98 15.15 16.28
C GLU A 75 -6.01 13.97 16.38
N TYR A 76 -5.42 13.77 17.56
CA TYR A 76 -4.33 12.82 17.77
C TYR A 76 -4.31 12.28 19.21
N ASP A 77 -3.70 11.10 19.40
CA ASP A 77 -3.52 10.50 20.72
C ASP A 77 -2.55 11.32 21.58
N HIS A 78 -2.87 11.56 22.85
CA HIS A 78 -1.95 12.24 23.79
C HIS A 78 -0.97 11.30 24.49
N SER A 79 -1.03 10.00 24.20
CA SER A 79 -0.05 9.01 24.63
C SER A 79 0.84 8.60 23.46
N ALA A 80 2.07 8.17 23.74
CA ALA A 80 2.93 7.60 22.71
C ALA A 80 2.20 6.46 21.97
N PRO A 81 2.22 6.43 20.62
CA PRO A 81 3.12 7.17 19.73
C PRO A 81 2.62 8.53 19.20
N TYR A 82 1.61 9.14 19.83
CA TYR A 82 1.04 10.45 19.47
C TYR A 82 0.43 10.52 18.06
N SER A 83 -0.19 9.42 17.65
CA SER A 83 -0.69 9.24 16.29
C SER A 83 -1.89 10.13 16.01
N ALA A 84 -1.82 10.90 14.92
CA ALA A 84 -2.99 11.56 14.37
C ALA A 84 -4.02 10.52 13.91
N TYR A 85 -5.29 10.81 14.11
CA TYR A 85 -6.39 10.01 13.59
C TYR A 85 -7.38 10.82 12.75
N LYS A 86 -7.14 12.12 12.59
CA LYS A 86 -7.94 13.02 11.73
C LYS A 86 -7.13 14.26 11.37
N SER A 87 -7.43 14.90 10.24
CA SER A 87 -7.00 16.25 9.88
C SER A 87 -8.15 17.03 9.22
N ASN A 88 -7.90 18.29 8.84
CA ASN A 88 -8.83 19.10 8.05
C ASN A 88 -9.18 18.52 6.66
N ALA A 89 -8.43 17.55 6.16
CA ALA A 89 -8.59 16.97 4.83
C ALA A 89 -8.78 15.45 4.84
N MET A 90 -8.69 14.80 6.01
CA MET A 90 -8.79 13.35 6.13
C MET A 90 -9.55 12.95 7.39
N THR A 91 -10.62 12.18 7.19
CA THR A 91 -11.51 11.69 8.25
C THR A 91 -10.94 10.47 8.97
N GLU A 92 -11.37 10.22 10.20
CA GLU A 92 -10.95 9.05 10.97
C GLU A 92 -11.25 7.72 10.27
N ASP A 93 -12.36 7.63 9.53
CA ASP A 93 -12.70 6.42 8.78
C ASP A 93 -11.77 6.19 7.58
N GLU A 94 -11.30 7.25 6.92
CA GLU A 94 -10.26 7.15 5.90
C GLU A 94 -8.92 6.73 6.49
N VAL A 95 -8.59 7.27 7.67
CA VAL A 95 -7.38 6.87 8.41
C VAL A 95 -7.42 5.38 8.79
N LYS A 96 -8.58 4.84 9.18
CA LYS A 96 -8.79 3.40 9.40
C LYS A 96 -8.64 2.59 8.10
N LYS A 97 -9.08 3.10 6.95
CA LYS A 97 -8.87 2.45 5.64
C LYS A 97 -7.39 2.38 5.29
N ILE A 98 -6.62 3.44 5.56
CA ILE A 98 -5.18 3.49 5.31
C ILE A 98 -4.43 2.41 6.10
N GLY A 99 -4.82 2.15 7.36
CA GLY A 99 -4.25 1.05 8.14
C GLY A 99 -4.41 -0.31 7.45
N LYS A 100 -5.55 -0.55 6.77
CA LYS A 100 -5.77 -1.79 5.99
C LYS A 100 -4.99 -1.79 4.68
N LEU A 101 -4.83 -0.63 4.04
CA LEU A 101 -4.00 -0.48 2.83
C LEU A 101 -2.54 -0.84 3.09
N SER A 102 -1.97 -0.44 4.24
CA SER A 102 -0.60 -0.82 4.60
C SER A 102 -0.40 -2.33 4.62
N TYR A 103 -1.40 -3.09 5.08
CA TYR A 103 -1.33 -4.55 5.05
C TYR A 103 -1.47 -5.11 3.62
N ALA A 104 -2.30 -4.50 2.77
CA ALA A 104 -2.40 -4.86 1.36
C ALA A 104 -1.07 -4.64 0.61
N MET A 105 -0.37 -3.54 0.90
CA MET A 105 0.95 -3.23 0.35
C MET A 105 1.98 -4.30 0.71
N ASP A 106 2.03 -4.70 1.98
CA ASP A 106 2.91 -5.79 2.45
C ASP A 106 2.62 -7.09 1.69
N ARG A 107 1.35 -7.51 1.67
CA ARG A 107 0.96 -8.79 1.07
C ARG A 107 1.17 -8.81 -0.44
N LEU A 108 0.82 -7.74 -1.14
CA LEU A 108 0.81 -7.74 -2.60
C LEU A 108 2.12 -7.30 -3.24
N TYR A 109 2.95 -6.52 -2.54
CA TYR A 109 4.20 -6.01 -3.08
C TYR A 109 5.42 -6.47 -2.29
N ASP A 110 5.47 -6.25 -0.97
CA ASP A 110 6.69 -6.46 -0.19
C ASP A 110 7.02 -7.94 0.02
N SER A 111 6.00 -8.80 0.15
CA SER A 111 6.16 -10.26 0.30
C SER A 111 6.80 -10.94 -0.91
N GLN A 112 6.84 -10.26 -2.07
CA GLN A 112 7.28 -10.74 -3.38
C GLN A 112 6.48 -11.90 -3.98
N VAL A 113 5.64 -12.61 -3.21
CA VAL A 113 4.78 -13.71 -3.67
C VAL A 113 3.86 -13.25 -4.81
N PHE A 114 3.16 -12.13 -4.60
CA PHE A 114 2.20 -11.60 -5.58
C PHE A 114 2.78 -10.44 -6.41
N GLN A 115 3.97 -9.93 -6.09
CA GLN A 115 4.50 -8.69 -6.67
C GLN A 115 4.58 -8.72 -8.20
N LYS A 116 5.10 -9.81 -8.77
CA LYS A 116 5.20 -9.96 -10.24
C LYS A 116 3.81 -9.98 -10.88
N THR A 117 2.86 -10.67 -10.27
CA THR A 117 1.46 -10.75 -10.71
C THR A 117 0.78 -9.38 -10.61
N LEU A 118 0.97 -8.64 -9.52
CA LEU A 118 0.49 -7.28 -9.32
C LEU A 118 0.97 -6.34 -10.43
N LEU A 119 2.29 -6.32 -10.68
CA LEU A 119 2.88 -5.44 -11.70
C LEU A 119 2.45 -5.83 -13.11
N ALA A 120 2.34 -7.13 -13.41
CA ALA A 120 1.85 -7.63 -14.68
C ALA A 120 0.37 -7.28 -14.91
N PHE A 121 -0.48 -7.49 -13.90
CA PHE A 121 -1.89 -7.12 -13.94
C PHE A 121 -2.03 -5.62 -14.19
N LYS A 122 -1.41 -4.77 -13.36
CA LYS A 122 -1.39 -3.30 -13.52
C LYS A 122 -1.02 -2.88 -14.94
N LYS A 123 0.06 -3.45 -15.48
CA LYS A 123 0.55 -3.11 -16.83
C LYS A 123 -0.45 -3.48 -17.92
N LYS A 124 -1.13 -4.63 -17.79
CA LYS A 124 -2.04 -5.15 -18.83
C LYS A 124 -3.47 -4.62 -18.72
N SER A 125 -3.94 -4.36 -17.51
CA SER A 125 -5.30 -3.89 -17.25
C SER A 125 -5.41 -2.37 -17.30
N GLY A 126 -4.33 -1.64 -17.02
CA GLY A 126 -4.32 -0.18 -16.86
C GLY A 126 -4.86 0.29 -15.50
N VAL A 127 -5.25 -0.63 -14.61
CA VAL A 127 -5.77 -0.31 -13.28
C VAL A 127 -4.66 0.27 -12.41
N LYS A 128 -4.97 1.35 -11.69
CA LYS A 128 -4.09 1.99 -10.71
C LYS A 128 -3.69 1.00 -9.60
N ILE A 129 -2.46 1.10 -9.10
CA ILE A 129 -1.99 0.13 -8.08
C ILE A 129 -2.71 0.37 -6.75
N SER A 130 -3.00 1.64 -6.45
CA SER A 130 -3.76 2.08 -5.30
C SER A 130 -5.15 1.43 -5.28
N THR A 131 -5.85 1.41 -6.43
CA THR A 131 -7.13 0.71 -6.60
C THR A 131 -7.01 -0.81 -6.38
N ILE A 132 -5.94 -1.44 -6.86
CA ILE A 132 -5.71 -2.89 -6.62
C ILE A 132 -5.53 -3.18 -5.13
N PHE A 133 -4.86 -2.29 -4.38
CA PHE A 133 -4.76 -2.42 -2.92
C PHE A 133 -6.12 -2.27 -2.23
N GLU A 134 -6.96 -1.34 -2.65
CA GLU A 134 -8.34 -1.22 -2.12
C GLU A 134 -9.18 -2.46 -2.42
N ASP A 135 -9.07 -2.98 -3.64
CA ASP A 135 -9.76 -4.21 -4.03
C ASP A 135 -9.35 -5.39 -3.17
N TRP A 136 -8.07 -5.47 -2.82
CA TRP A 136 -7.56 -6.47 -1.91
C TRP A 136 -8.14 -6.33 -0.52
N VAL A 137 -8.22 -5.11 0.02
CA VAL A 137 -8.84 -4.86 1.33
C VAL A 137 -10.30 -5.30 1.34
N ILE A 138 -11.06 -5.02 0.27
CA ILE A 138 -12.46 -5.46 0.12
C ILE A 138 -12.58 -6.98 -0.03
N TRP A 139 -11.64 -7.62 -0.71
CA TRP A 139 -11.64 -9.06 -0.89
C TRP A 139 -11.26 -9.80 0.40
N GLU A 140 -10.23 -9.32 1.11
CA GLU A 140 -9.74 -9.88 2.37
C GLU A 140 -10.80 -9.78 3.47
N SER A 141 -11.60 -8.71 3.50
CA SER A 141 -12.64 -8.51 4.52
C SER A 141 -13.76 -9.56 4.50
N ARG A 142 -13.79 -10.45 3.50
CA ARG A 142 -14.72 -11.60 3.42
C ARG A 142 -14.33 -12.73 4.37
N PHE A 143 -13.08 -12.79 4.81
CA PHE A 143 -12.61 -13.81 5.74
C PHE A 143 -12.83 -13.37 7.18
N LYS A 144 -13.83 -13.98 7.84
CA LYS A 144 -14.12 -13.74 9.27
C LYS A 144 -13.14 -14.46 10.21
N ASN A 145 -12.63 -15.62 9.78
CA ASN A 145 -11.70 -16.42 10.56
C ASN A 145 -10.27 -16.12 10.12
N ARG A 146 -9.43 -15.69 11.07
CA ARG A 146 -8.02 -15.40 10.86
C ARG A 146 -7.18 -16.44 11.61
N PRO A 147 -6.71 -17.51 10.94
CA PRO A 147 -5.84 -18.50 11.58
C PRO A 147 -4.53 -17.87 12.09
N ALA A 148 -3.81 -18.59 12.94
CA ALA A 148 -2.54 -18.13 13.51
C ALA A 148 -1.53 -17.71 12.43
N ASP A 149 -1.38 -18.51 11.38
CA ASP A 149 -0.59 -18.14 10.19
C ASP A 149 -1.49 -17.53 9.11
N TYR A 150 -1.90 -16.29 9.34
CA TYR A 150 -2.73 -15.55 8.40
C TYR A 150 -2.02 -15.20 7.08
N PRO A 151 -0.73 -14.81 7.09
CA PRO A 151 0.05 -14.61 5.86
C PRO A 151 0.02 -15.82 4.92
N GLU A 152 0.27 -17.02 5.43
CA GLU A 152 0.28 -18.24 4.61
C GLU A 152 -1.12 -18.64 4.14
N PHE A 153 -2.13 -18.43 5.00
CA PHE A 153 -3.52 -18.57 4.59
C PHE A 153 -3.84 -17.70 3.37
N LEU A 154 -3.42 -16.42 3.37
CA LEU A 154 -3.65 -15.50 2.26
C LEU A 154 -2.82 -15.86 1.02
N ASN A 155 -1.60 -16.37 1.17
CA ASN A 155 -0.80 -16.90 0.07
C ASN A 155 -1.57 -17.99 -0.68
N LYS A 156 -2.09 -18.99 0.04
CA LYS A 156 -2.90 -20.07 -0.55
C LYS A 156 -4.17 -19.57 -1.24
N LYS A 157 -4.70 -18.41 -0.83
CA LYS A 157 -5.87 -17.76 -1.42
C LYS A 157 -5.53 -16.77 -2.53
N SER A 158 -4.26 -16.54 -2.85
CA SER A 158 -3.83 -15.60 -3.89
C SER A 158 -4.42 -15.88 -5.28
N PRO A 159 -4.58 -17.16 -5.73
CA PRO A 159 -5.30 -17.44 -6.98
C PRO A 159 -6.75 -16.94 -6.97
N MET A 160 -7.46 -17.10 -5.84
CA MET A 160 -8.83 -16.60 -5.69
C MET A 160 -8.89 -15.07 -5.69
N PHE A 161 -7.87 -14.41 -5.15
CA PHE A 161 -7.76 -12.95 -5.24
C PHE A 161 -7.52 -12.51 -6.70
N LEU A 162 -6.62 -13.17 -7.41
CA LEU A 162 -6.36 -12.88 -8.84
C LEU A 162 -7.64 -13.05 -9.67
N GLU A 163 -8.40 -14.12 -9.45
CA GLU A 163 -9.68 -14.34 -10.11
C GLU A 163 -10.68 -13.21 -9.82
N TYR A 164 -10.83 -12.85 -8.54
CA TYR A 164 -11.68 -11.74 -8.12
C TYR A 164 -11.28 -10.43 -8.83
N LEU A 165 -9.99 -10.13 -8.85
CA LEU A 165 -9.44 -8.92 -9.45
C LEU A 165 -9.70 -8.88 -10.97
N CYS A 166 -9.45 -9.99 -11.66
CA CYS A 166 -9.72 -10.13 -13.10
C CYS A 166 -11.21 -9.94 -13.43
N ARG A 167 -12.12 -10.53 -12.64
CA ARG A 167 -13.57 -10.37 -12.83
C ARG A 167 -14.02 -8.93 -12.55
N LYS A 168 -13.56 -8.33 -11.46
CA LYS A 168 -13.96 -6.96 -11.04
C LYS A 168 -13.64 -5.90 -12.10
N HIS A 169 -12.51 -6.03 -12.77
CA HIS A 169 -12.06 -5.07 -13.80
C HIS A 169 -12.40 -5.49 -15.24
N SER A 170 -13.30 -6.47 -15.41
CA SER A 170 -13.68 -7.00 -16.73
C SER A 170 -12.48 -7.47 -17.57
N LYS A 171 -11.48 -8.08 -16.90
CA LYS A 171 -10.25 -8.64 -17.49
C LYS A 171 -10.12 -10.15 -17.23
N ALA A 172 -11.21 -10.91 -17.38
CA ALA A 172 -11.21 -12.35 -17.11
C ALA A 172 -10.11 -13.13 -17.85
N TYR A 173 -9.76 -12.72 -19.07
CA TYR A 173 -8.67 -13.31 -19.87
C TYR A 173 -7.29 -13.25 -19.19
N LEU A 174 -7.05 -12.29 -18.29
CA LEU A 174 -5.79 -12.17 -17.56
C LEU A 174 -5.61 -13.26 -16.51
N TYR A 175 -6.68 -13.94 -16.08
CA TYR A 175 -6.57 -14.98 -15.07
C TYR A 175 -5.69 -16.14 -15.57
N GLU A 176 -6.07 -16.73 -16.71
CA GLU A 176 -5.31 -17.83 -17.33
C GLU A 176 -3.88 -17.40 -17.72
N GLU A 177 -3.71 -16.14 -18.12
CA GLU A 177 -2.39 -15.62 -18.49
C GLU A 177 -1.45 -15.46 -17.28
N LEU A 178 -1.96 -14.99 -16.15
CA LEU A 178 -1.14 -14.62 -14.99
C LEU A 178 -1.04 -15.73 -13.93
N LEU A 179 -2.01 -16.65 -13.89
CA LEU A 179 -2.06 -17.72 -12.91
C LEU A 179 -0.80 -18.60 -12.88
N PRO A 180 -0.24 -19.07 -14.02
CA PRO A 180 0.96 -19.91 -14.00
C PRO A 180 2.16 -19.23 -13.32
N GLY A 181 2.33 -17.92 -13.55
CA GLY A 181 3.38 -17.12 -12.93
C GLY A 181 3.20 -16.99 -11.42
N LEU A 182 1.95 -16.79 -10.97
CA LEU A 182 1.61 -16.73 -9.55
C LEU A 182 1.85 -18.07 -8.84
N LEU A 183 1.39 -19.18 -9.43
CA LEU A 183 1.57 -20.52 -8.86
C LEU A 183 3.06 -20.87 -8.72
N LYS A 184 3.88 -20.53 -9.72
CA LYS A 184 5.34 -20.71 -9.63
C LYS A 184 5.92 -19.95 -8.44
N GLY A 185 5.49 -18.70 -8.20
CA GLY A 185 5.93 -17.90 -7.05
C GLY A 185 5.59 -18.53 -5.70
N LEU A 186 4.37 -19.06 -5.56
CA LEU A 186 3.91 -19.74 -4.33
C LEU A 186 4.71 -21.01 -4.04
N TRP A 187 5.04 -21.80 -5.05
CA TRP A 187 5.86 -23.01 -4.88
C TRP A 187 7.26 -22.72 -4.36
N PHE A 188 7.90 -21.63 -4.81
CA PHE A 188 9.23 -21.25 -4.31
C PHE A 188 9.21 -20.83 -2.84
N THR A 189 8.13 -20.25 -2.35
CA THR A 189 8.01 -19.85 -0.93
C THR A 189 7.68 -21.00 0.01
N SER A 190 7.18 -22.14 -0.49
CA SER A 190 6.89 -23.31 0.35
C SER A 190 8.08 -24.26 0.55
N ILE A 191 9.21 -24.02 -0.13
CA ILE A 191 10.42 -24.87 -0.10
C ILE A 191 11.57 -24.20 0.69
N LEU A 192 11.44 -22.91 1.02
CA LEU A 192 12.37 -22.14 1.86
C LEU A 192 11.83 -22.03 3.28
#